data_AF-A0A318JEJ6-F1
#
_entry.id   AF-A0A318JEJ6-F1
#
_cell.length_a   1.000
_cell.length_b   1.000
_cell.length_c   1.000
_cell.angle_alpha   90.00
_cell.angle_beta   90.00
_cell.angle_gamma   90.00
#
_symmetry.space_group_name_H-M   'P 1'
#
loop_
_entity.id
_entity.type
_entity.pdbx_description
1 polymer ?
#
loop_
_entity_poly.entity_id
_entity_poly.type
_entity_poly.pdbx_seq_one_letter_code
_entity_poly.pdbx_strand_id
1 'polypeptide(L)'
;MAFTLDEKFIELAEAELGIRFPDSFRNRMMQRNGGSIEIFEDVFDLHPFYDTTDKRRLKSSCNSIVHETQTARQHYGLPDDLILIARNGGGDSLCFQILKNGELDQHVYLHRHDVDELQPVAAEFSAMPVTT
;
A
#
# COMPACT_ATOMS: atom_id res chain seq x y z
N MET A 1 -0.19 -14.70 -3.74
CA MET A 1 0.41 -14.84 -5.09
C MET A 1 0.14 -13.56 -5.85
N ALA A 2 1.17 -12.92 -6.42
CA ALA A 2 0.98 -11.73 -7.23
C ALA A 2 0.48 -12.09 -8.63
N PHE A 3 -0.44 -11.31 -9.17
CA PHE A 3 -1.08 -11.53 -10.48
C PHE A 3 -1.27 -10.21 -11.21
N THR A 4 -1.56 -10.26 -12.51
CA THR A 4 -1.85 -9.06 -13.30
C THR A 4 -3.23 -8.49 -12.96
N LEU A 5 -3.28 -7.18 -12.74
CA LEU A 5 -4.48 -6.44 -12.34
C LEU A 5 -4.85 -5.42 -13.42
N ASP A 6 -6.14 -5.34 -13.72
CA ASP A 6 -6.68 -4.26 -14.57
C ASP A 6 -6.67 -2.92 -13.83
N GLU A 7 -6.31 -1.86 -14.54
CA GLU A 7 -6.26 -0.49 -14.02
C GLU A 7 -7.57 -0.04 -13.34
N LYS A 8 -8.73 -0.50 -13.84
CA LYS A 8 -10.05 -0.20 -13.26
C LYS A 8 -10.15 -0.48 -11.75
N PHE A 9 -9.43 -1.49 -11.24
CA PHE A 9 -9.44 -1.83 -9.81
C PHE A 9 -8.61 -0.86 -8.98
N ILE A 10 -7.56 -0.30 -9.56
CA ILE A 10 -6.77 0.78 -8.95
C ILE A 10 -7.63 2.03 -8.89
N GLU A 11 -8.29 2.39 -10.00
CA GLU A 11 -9.19 3.55 -10.05
C GLU A 11 -10.35 3.44 -9.04
N LEU A 12 -10.89 2.24 -8.83
CA LEU A 12 -11.90 2.00 -7.79
C LEU A 12 -11.35 2.28 -6.40
N ALA A 13 -10.17 1.76 -6.07
CA ALA A 13 -9.54 1.99 -4.77
C ALA A 13 -9.16 3.47 -4.55
N GLU A 14 -8.70 4.15 -5.60
CA GLU A 14 -8.45 5.59 -5.60
C GLU A 14 -9.73 6.38 -5.33
N ALA A 15 -10.84 6.03 -5.99
CA ALA A 15 -12.13 6.65 -5.78
C ALA A 15 -12.67 6.41 -4.35
N GLU A 16 -12.48 5.21 -3.80
CA GLU A 16 -12.89 4.88 -2.43
C GLU A 16 -12.06 5.62 -1.36
N LEU A 17 -10.75 5.79 -1.61
CA LEU A 17 -9.86 6.50 -0.69
C LEU A 17 -9.83 8.02 -0.93
N GLY A 18 -10.35 8.49 -2.06
CA GLY A 18 -10.31 9.89 -2.47
C GLY A 18 -8.91 10.40 -2.79
N ILE A 19 -7.99 9.51 -3.20
CA ILE A 19 -6.58 9.81 -3.48
C ILE A 19 -6.18 9.26 -4.84
N ARG A 20 -5.05 9.74 -5.38
CA ARG A 20 -4.44 9.19 -6.59
C ARG A 20 -3.07 8.61 -6.26
N PHE A 21 -2.85 7.33 -6.57
CA PHE A 21 -1.56 6.69 -6.34
C PHE A 21 -0.51 7.17 -7.35
N PRO A 22 0.79 7.11 -7.01
CA PRO A 22 1.86 7.47 -7.92
C PRO A 22 1.92 6.48 -9.08
N ASP A 23 2.23 6.96 -10.29
CA ASP A 23 2.27 6.12 -11.49
C ASP A 23 3.24 4.93 -11.36
N SER A 24 4.35 5.12 -10.63
CA SER A 24 5.32 4.06 -10.32
C SER A 24 4.69 2.91 -9.52
N PHE A 25 3.86 3.21 -8.52
CA PHE A 25 3.13 2.22 -7.73
C PHE A 25 2.02 1.54 -8.55
N ARG A 26 1.28 2.33 -9.34
CA ARG A 26 0.23 1.81 -10.24
C ARG A 26 0.80 0.78 -11.19
N ASN A 27 1.87 1.14 -11.90
CA ASN A 27 2.55 0.26 -12.86
C ASN A 27 3.05 -1.04 -12.22
N ARG A 28 3.61 -0.97 -11.00
CA ARG A 28 4.01 -2.15 -10.25
C ARG A 28 2.82 -3.07 -9.99
N MET A 29 1.76 -2.52 -9.42
CA MET A 29 0.60 -3.28 -8.95
C MET A 29 -0.23 -3.85 -10.11
N MET A 30 -0.23 -3.19 -11.26
CA MET A 30 -0.78 -3.74 -12.51
C MET A 30 -0.01 -4.98 -12.98
N GLN A 31 1.33 -4.97 -12.86
CA GLN A 31 2.16 -6.12 -13.26
C GLN A 31 2.11 -7.25 -12.22
N ARG A 32 2.17 -6.90 -10.94
CA ARG A 32 2.14 -7.82 -9.79
C ARG A 32 1.33 -7.18 -8.67
N ASN A 33 0.05 -7.56 -8.60
CA ASN A 33 -0.86 -7.12 -7.55
C ASN A 33 -0.50 -7.76 -6.22
N GLY A 34 0.10 -6.97 -5.32
CA GLY A 34 0.71 -7.45 -4.08
C GLY A 34 2.14 -7.96 -4.30
N GLY A 35 2.60 -8.84 -3.40
CA GLY A 35 3.99 -9.28 -3.35
C GLY A 35 4.68 -8.72 -2.12
N SER A 36 6.00 -8.80 -2.07
CA SER A 36 6.76 -8.41 -0.89
C SER A 36 7.94 -7.51 -1.28
N ILE A 37 8.32 -6.60 -0.40
CA ILE A 37 9.45 -5.67 -0.56
C ILE A 37 10.34 -5.80 0.67
N GLU A 38 11.65 -5.84 0.48
CA GLU A 38 12.61 -5.81 1.57
C GLU A 38 13.05 -4.38 1.86
N ILE A 39 12.91 -3.92 3.11
CA ILE A 39 13.36 -2.59 3.54
C ILE A 39 14.13 -2.71 4.85
N PHE A 40 15.33 -2.13 4.86
CA PHE A 40 16.34 -2.22 5.92
C PHE A 40 16.78 -3.66 6.21
N GLU A 41 15.95 -4.49 6.86
CA GLU A 41 16.14 -5.94 7.06
C GLU A 41 14.79 -6.69 7.18
N ASP A 42 13.66 -5.99 6.96
CA ASP A 42 12.32 -6.51 7.12
C ASP A 42 11.65 -6.73 5.76
N VAL A 43 10.80 -7.76 5.70
CA VAL A 43 9.99 -8.06 4.51
C VAL A 43 8.59 -7.50 4.72
N PHE A 44 8.20 -6.54 3.90
CA PHE A 44 6.87 -5.94 3.88
C PHE A 44 6.02 -6.58 2.80
N ASP A 45 4.92 -7.20 3.19
CA ASP A 45 3.93 -7.73 2.26
C ASP A 45 3.00 -6.60 1.81
N LEU A 46 3.03 -6.31 0.51
CA LEU A 46 2.16 -5.35 -0.14
C LEU A 46 0.72 -5.83 -0.13
N HIS A 47 -0.18 -4.96 0.30
CA HIS A 47 -1.59 -5.20 0.20
C HIS A 47 -2.03 -5.15 -1.27
N PRO A 48 -2.72 -6.17 -1.78
CA PRO A 48 -3.25 -6.14 -3.13
C PRO A 48 -4.41 -5.15 -3.24
N PHE A 49 -4.72 -4.74 -4.47
CA PHE A 49 -6.02 -4.15 -4.79
C PHE A 49 -7.09 -5.23 -4.87
N TYR A 50 -8.31 -4.84 -4.48
CA TYR A 50 -9.45 -5.75 -4.43
C TYR A 50 -9.87 -6.15 -5.85
N ASP A 51 -9.62 -7.42 -6.21
CA ASP A 51 -9.97 -7.98 -7.52
C ASP A 51 -11.12 -8.98 -7.35
N THR A 52 -12.30 -8.61 -7.86
CA THR A 52 -13.52 -9.42 -7.80
C THR A 52 -13.66 -10.42 -8.95
N THR A 53 -12.67 -10.52 -9.85
CA THR A 53 -12.78 -11.29 -11.10
C THR A 53 -12.77 -12.81 -10.87
N ASP A 54 -12.09 -13.30 -9.83
CA ASP A 54 -12.00 -14.73 -9.53
C ASP A 54 -12.19 -15.01 -8.03
N LYS A 55 -12.93 -16.07 -7.67
CA LYS A 55 -13.16 -16.49 -6.27
C LYS A 55 -11.85 -16.80 -5.52
N ARG A 56 -10.80 -17.23 -6.23
CA ARG A 56 -9.45 -17.41 -5.67
C ARG A 56 -8.76 -16.07 -5.41
N ARG A 57 -8.98 -15.07 -6.28
CA ARG A 57 -8.43 -13.71 -6.15
C ARG A 57 -9.16 -12.91 -5.07
N LEU A 58 -10.47 -13.09 -4.92
CA LEU A 58 -11.27 -12.54 -3.84
C LEU A 58 -10.67 -12.91 -2.47
N LYS A 59 -10.46 -14.21 -2.23
CA LYS A 59 -9.93 -14.69 -0.94
C LYS A 59 -8.50 -14.22 -0.66
N SER A 60 -7.72 -13.97 -1.71
CA SER A 60 -6.33 -13.46 -1.60
C SER A 60 -6.24 -11.94 -1.58
N SER A 61 -7.31 -11.22 -1.95
CA SER A 61 -7.38 -9.75 -1.96
C SER A 61 -8.31 -9.17 -0.90
N CYS A 62 -8.87 -10.02 -0.01
CA CYS A 62 -9.65 -9.60 1.15
C CYS A 62 -8.89 -8.60 2.03
N ASN A 63 -7.57 -8.72 2.13
CA ASN A 63 -6.69 -7.74 2.78
C ASN A 63 -6.30 -6.63 1.79
N SER A 64 -7.30 -5.99 1.21
CA SER A 64 -7.08 -4.95 0.21
C SER A 64 -6.45 -3.71 0.84
N ILE A 65 -5.73 -2.91 0.05
CA ILE A 65 -5.18 -1.62 0.50
C ILE A 65 -6.27 -0.76 1.18
N VAL A 66 -7.47 -0.72 0.59
CA VAL A 66 -8.60 0.04 1.13
C VAL A 66 -9.03 -0.51 2.49
N HIS A 67 -9.24 -1.83 2.58
CA HIS A 67 -9.70 -2.47 3.81
C HIS A 67 -8.66 -2.36 4.93
N GLU A 68 -7.39 -2.58 4.63
CA GLU A 68 -6.30 -2.50 5.60
C GLU A 68 -6.05 -1.05 6.04
N THR A 69 -6.16 -0.08 5.13
CA THR A 69 -6.10 1.35 5.50
C THR A 69 -7.26 1.73 6.43
N GLN A 70 -8.49 1.33 6.11
CA GLN A 70 -9.65 1.61 6.97
C GLN A 70 -9.54 0.93 8.35
N THR A 71 -9.11 -0.33 8.37
CA THR A 71 -8.88 -1.10 9.60
C THR A 71 -7.77 -0.45 10.44
N ALA A 72 -6.67 -0.02 9.80
CA ALA A 72 -5.58 0.71 10.45
C ALA A 72 -6.07 2.00 11.11
N ARG A 73 -6.91 2.78 10.42
CA ARG A 73 -7.52 4.00 10.98
C ARG A 73 -8.43 3.72 12.17
N GLN A 74 -9.28 2.70 12.07
CA GLN A 74 -10.28 2.39 13.11
C GLN A 74 -9.68 1.71 14.35
N HIS A 75 -8.72 0.81 14.16
CA HIS A 75 -8.21 -0.06 15.23
C HIS A 75 -6.82 0.34 15.72
N TYR A 76 -5.97 0.86 14.84
CA TYR A 76 -4.57 1.17 15.13
C TYR A 76 -4.32 2.69 15.25
N GLY A 77 -5.34 3.51 15.02
CA GLY A 77 -5.22 4.97 15.08
C GLY A 77 -4.36 5.56 13.96
N LEU A 78 -4.28 4.88 12.80
CA LEU A 78 -3.54 5.40 11.66
C LEU A 78 -4.10 6.80 11.29
N PRO A 79 -3.23 7.81 11.12
CA PRO A 79 -3.64 9.13 10.66
C PRO A 79 -4.41 9.10 9.33
N ASP A 80 -5.40 9.98 9.18
CA ASP A 80 -6.19 10.10 7.95
C ASP A 80 -5.37 10.58 6.75
N ASP A 81 -4.25 11.26 7.00
CA ASP A 81 -3.26 11.66 6.01
C ASP A 81 -2.30 10.53 5.63
N LEU A 82 -2.48 9.30 6.13
CA LEU A 82 -1.68 8.14 5.72
C LEU A 82 -2.53 7.09 5.02
N ILE A 83 -1.93 6.47 4.00
CA ILE A 83 -2.47 5.35 3.23
C ILE A 83 -1.56 4.15 3.41
N LEU A 84 -2.07 3.08 3.99
CA LEU A 84 -1.30 1.88 4.31
C LEU A 84 -1.18 0.99 3.07
N ILE A 85 0.04 0.75 2.61
CA ILE A 85 0.32 -0.03 1.39
C ILE A 85 0.95 -1.40 1.66
N ALA A 86 1.65 -1.57 2.78
CA ALA A 86 2.28 -2.83 3.13
C ALA A 86 2.46 -2.99 4.64
N ARG A 87 2.67 -4.22 5.11
CA ARG A 87 2.97 -4.53 6.51
C ARG A 87 4.01 -5.64 6.63
N ASN A 88 4.89 -5.58 7.64
CA ASN A 88 5.90 -6.63 7.89
C ASN A 88 5.42 -7.76 8.83
N GLY A 89 4.18 -7.68 9.34
CA GLY A 89 3.65 -8.61 10.34
C GLY A 89 4.17 -8.41 11.77
N GLY A 90 5.20 -7.59 11.96
CA GLY A 90 5.75 -7.17 13.25
C GLY A 90 5.11 -5.91 13.83
N GLY A 91 4.30 -5.20 13.05
CA GLY A 91 3.60 -3.97 13.45
C GLY A 91 4.00 -2.76 12.60
N ASP A 92 5.19 -2.80 12.00
CA ASP A 92 5.63 -1.74 11.09
C ASP A 92 4.89 -1.84 9.75
N SER A 93 4.62 -0.68 9.19
CA SER A 93 3.83 -0.56 7.98
C SER A 93 4.46 0.44 7.02
N LEU A 94 4.34 0.19 5.73
CA LEU A 94 4.66 1.17 4.72
C LEU A 94 3.42 1.96 4.36
N CYS A 95 3.58 3.27 4.31
CA CYS A 95 2.51 4.20 4.07
C CYS A 95 2.93 5.25 3.04
N PHE A 96 1.95 5.75 2.29
CA PHE A 96 2.05 7.02 1.60
C PHE A 96 1.43 8.13 2.45
N GLN A 97 1.97 9.34 2.35
CA GLN A 97 1.42 10.52 3.00
C GLN A 97 0.57 11.34 2.03
N ILE A 98 -0.61 11.76 2.47
CA ILE A 98 -1.46 12.71 1.77
C ILE A 98 -0.99 14.12 2.16
N LEU A 99 -0.56 14.87 1.15
CA LEU A 99 -0.16 16.25 1.29
C LEU A 99 -1.37 17.14 1.59
N LYS A 100 -1.13 18.33 2.15
CA LYS A 100 -2.20 19.28 2.52
C LYS A 100 -3.08 19.74 1.35
N ASN A 101 -2.61 19.60 0.12
CA ASN A 101 -3.36 19.89 -1.11
C ASN A 101 -4.30 18.74 -1.51
N GLY A 102 -4.31 17.63 -0.78
CA GLY A 102 -5.11 16.43 -1.07
C GLY A 102 -4.45 15.47 -2.06
N GLU A 103 -3.24 15.76 -2.53
CA GLU A 103 -2.49 14.85 -3.39
C GLU A 103 -1.67 13.87 -2.55
N LEU A 104 -1.47 12.66 -3.07
CA LEU A 104 -0.61 11.68 -2.42
C LEU A 104 0.85 11.97 -2.76
N ASP A 105 1.71 11.98 -1.74
CA ASP A 105 3.15 12.10 -1.95
C ASP A 105 3.69 10.85 -2.67
N GLN A 106 4.70 11.07 -3.51
CA GLN A 106 5.40 10.00 -4.21
C GLN A 106 6.39 9.27 -3.28
N HIS A 107 6.80 9.94 -2.20
CA HIS A 107 7.65 9.38 -1.17
C HIS A 107 6.95 8.23 -0.45
N VAL A 108 7.68 7.15 -0.22
CA VAL A 108 7.22 6.09 0.65
C VAL A 108 7.83 6.27 2.03
N TYR A 109 6.96 6.13 3.01
CA TYR A 109 7.28 6.25 4.40
C TYR A 109 7.14 4.93 5.12
N LEU A 110 8.07 4.66 6.03
CA LEU A 110 7.97 3.61 7.03
C LEU A 110 7.34 4.21 8.27
N HIS A 111 6.16 3.72 8.63
CA HIS A 111 5.51 3.99 9.90
C HIS A 111 5.88 2.88 10.89
N ARG A 112 6.59 3.28 11.96
CA ARG A 112 6.92 2.39 13.08
C ARG A 112 5.88 2.54 14.16
N HIS A 113 5.07 1.50 14.35
CA HIS A 113 3.96 1.50 15.30
C HIS A 113 4.42 1.74 16.75
N ASP A 114 5.59 1.20 17.13
CA ASP A 114 6.08 1.28 18.52
C ASP A 114 6.46 2.70 18.98
N VAL A 115 6.87 3.55 18.04
CA VAL A 115 7.36 4.92 18.33
C VAL A 115 6.50 6.00 17.69
N ASP A 116 5.48 5.61 16.92
CA ASP A 116 4.65 6.50 16.09
C ASP A 116 5.51 7.45 15.24
N GLU A 117 6.55 6.88 14.62
CA GLU A 117 7.52 7.63 13.83
C GLU A 117 7.33 7.31 12.35
N LEU A 118 7.30 8.38 11.54
CA LEU A 118 7.17 8.30 10.10
C LEU A 118 8.52 8.65 9.45
N GLN A 119 9.21 7.64 8.92
CA GLN A 119 10.52 7.83 8.30
C GLN A 119 10.43 7.68 6.77
N PRO A 120 10.87 8.67 5.96
CA PRO A 120 10.95 8.50 4.51
C PRO A 120 12.02 7.46 4.17
N VAL A 121 11.63 6.42 3.44
CA VAL A 121 12.55 5.32 3.03
C VAL A 121 12.89 5.37 1.55
N ALA A 122 12.02 5.94 0.73
CA ALA A 122 12.25 6.10 -0.71
C ALA A 122 11.57 7.35 -1.23
N ALA A 123 12.20 8.04 -2.17
CA ALA A 123 11.61 9.18 -2.86
C ALA A 123 10.50 8.78 -3.84
N GLU A 124 10.59 7.56 -4.36
CA GLU A 124 9.59 6.97 -5.24
C GLU A 124 9.53 5.46 -5.01
N PHE A 125 8.35 4.87 -5.18
CA PHE A 125 8.18 3.42 -5.11
C PHE A 125 9.13 2.64 -6.04
N SER A 126 9.43 3.15 -7.24
CA SER A 126 10.34 2.48 -8.18
C SER A 126 11.81 2.46 -7.69
N ALA A 127 12.17 3.29 -6.72
CA ALA A 127 13.51 3.31 -6.15
C ALA A 127 13.74 2.21 -5.10
N MET A 128 12.69 1.45 -4.74
CA MET A 128 12.81 0.37 -3.76
C MET A 128 13.43 -0.90 -4.35
N PRO A 129 14.19 -1.66 -3.54
CA PRO A 129 14.63 -2.99 -3.92
C PRO A 129 13.42 -3.94 -3.94
N VAL A 130 12.99 -4.32 -5.13
CA VAL A 130 11.95 -5.34 -5.33
C VAL A 130 12.59 -6.74 -5.31
N THR A 131 12.28 -7.54 -4.29
CA THR A 131 12.68 -8.95 -4.28
C THR A 131 11.89 -9.72 -5.34
N THR A 132 12.60 -10.46 -6.21
CA THR A 132 12.08 -11.13 -7.42
C THR A 132 11.08 -12.25 -7.10
#